data_AF-A0A8C9TU98-F1
#
_entry.id   AF-A0A8C9TU98-F1
#
_cell.length_a   1.000
_cell.length_b   1.000
_cell.length_c   1.000
_cell.angle_alpha   90.00
_cell.angle_beta   90.00
_cell.angle_gamma   90.00
#
_symmetry.space_group_name_H-M   'P 1'
#
loop_
_entity.id
_entity.type
_entity.pdbx_description
1 polymer ?
#
loop_
_entity_poly.entity_id
_entity_poly.type
_entity_poly.pdbx_seq_one_letter_code
_entity_poly.pdbx_strand_id
1 'polypeptide(L)' 'MEESDKYLLYRGLLMPRHTHSRESLKFAEELRFQDGDVLVCTYPKSVSLWGV' A
#
# COMPACT_ATOMS: atom_id res chain seq x y z
N MET A 1 16.04 -2.19 17.59
CA MET A 1 15.41 -1.60 16.39
C MET A 1 14.11 -0.98 16.86
N GLU A 2 14.09 0.35 16.98
CA GLU A 2 12.94 1.10 17.49
C GLU A 2 11.68 0.76 16.67
N GLU A 3 10.53 0.61 17.33
CA GLU A 3 9.26 0.29 16.67
C GLU A 3 8.83 1.41 15.70
N SER A 4 9.26 2.64 15.99
CA SER A 4 9.12 3.83 15.12
C SER A 4 9.86 3.72 13.78
N ASP A 5 10.82 2.81 13.65
CA ASP A 5 11.54 2.57 12.40
C ASP A 5 10.87 1.55 11.49
N LYS A 6 9.91 0.76 12.00
CA LYS A 6 9.22 -0.29 11.24
C LYS A 6 8.01 0.23 10.49
N TYR A 7 7.31 1.22 11.04
CA TYR A 7 6.04 1.69 10.51
C TYR A 7 6.01 3.20 10.28
N LEU A 8 5.31 3.58 9.23
CA LEU A 8 5.02 4.95 8.83
C LEU A 8 3.54 5.19 9.09
N LEU A 9 3.23 6.19 9.92
CA LEU A 9 1.87 6.66 10.05
C LEU A 9 1.53 7.57 8.85
N TYR A 10 0.57 7.14 8.04
CA TYR A 10 0.11 7.87 6.87
C TYR A 10 -1.42 7.93 6.87
N ARG A 11 -1.97 9.15 6.98
CA ARG A 11 -3.43 9.41 7.11
C ARG A 11 -4.15 8.52 8.14
N GLY A 12 -3.48 8.22 9.25
CA GLY A 12 -4.03 7.38 10.33
C GLY A 12 -3.83 5.88 10.16
N LEU A 13 -3.23 5.42 9.05
CA LEU A 13 -2.90 4.02 8.80
C LEU A 13 -1.41 3.77 9.04
N LEU A 14 -1.09 2.62 9.63
CA LEU A 14 0.28 2.14 9.81
C LEU A 14 0.73 1.36 8.57
N MET A 15 1.69 1.93 7.84
CA MET A 15 2.27 1.33 6.64
C MET A 15 3.70 0.83 6.91
N PRO A 16 4.11 -0.35 6.43
CA PRO A 16 5.47 -0.83 6.60
C PRO A 16 6.50 0.09 5.93
N ARG A 17 7.47 0.63 6.68
CA ARG A 17 8.53 1.53 6.16
C ARG A 17 9.51 0.83 5.24
N HIS A 18 9.65 -0.48 5.36
CA HIS A 18 10.54 -1.26 4.51
C HIS A 18 10.10 -1.27 3.04
N THR A 19 8.80 -1.20 2.78
CA THR A 19 8.22 -1.27 1.41
C THR A 19 7.53 0.02 0.97
N HIS A 20 7.13 0.89 1.90
CA HIS A 20 6.42 2.13 1.60
C HIS A 20 7.14 3.36 2.13
N SER A 21 7.12 4.41 1.30
CA SER A 21 7.50 5.77 1.67
C SER A 21 6.32 6.72 1.48
N ARG A 22 6.39 7.93 2.06
CA ARG A 22 5.32 8.94 1.90
C ARG A 22 5.10 9.33 0.44
N GLU A 23 6.18 9.36 -0.34
CA GLU A 23 6.18 9.70 -1.77
C GLU A 23 5.46 8.61 -2.57
N SER A 24 5.77 7.33 -2.31
CA SER A 24 5.11 6.21 -2.99
C SER A 24 3.60 6.14 -2.68
N LEU A 25 3.22 6.42 -1.44
CA LEU A 25 1.81 6.44 -1.03
C LEU A 25 1.07 7.61 -1.66
N LYS A 26 1.70 8.79 -1.73
CA LYS A 26 1.13 9.94 -2.44
C LYS A 26 0.95 9.66 -3.94
N PHE A 27 1.94 9.02 -4.57
CA PHE A 27 1.82 8.61 -5.96
C PHE A 27 0.65 7.64 -6.17
N ALA A 28 0.45 6.67 -5.26
CA ALA A 28 -0.68 5.75 -5.33
C ALA A 28 -2.03 6.45 -5.18
N GLU A 29 -2.13 7.52 -4.38
CA GLU A 29 -3.34 8.36 -4.26
C GLU A 29 -3.63 9.17 -5.52
N GLU A 30 -2.59 9.66 -6.19
CA GLU A 30 -2.69 10.52 -7.38
C GLU A 30 -2.63 9.73 -8.70
N LEU A 31 -2.54 8.39 -8.60
CA LEU A 31 -2.44 7.49 -9.75
C LEU A 31 -3.66 7.66 -10.66
N ARG A 32 -3.41 7.95 -11.93
CA ARG A 32 -4.46 8.09 -12.95
C ARG A 32 -4.71 6.75 -13.62
N PHE A 33 -5.92 6.22 -13.44
CA PHE A 33 -6.37 5.02 -14.12
C PHE A 33 -6.77 5.32 -15.57
N GLN A 34 -6.56 4.35 -16.44
CA GLN A 34 -7.05 4.34 -17.82
C GLN A 34 -8.24 3.38 -17.94
N ASP A 35 -9.06 3.54 -18.98
CA ASP A 35 -10.30 2.77 -19.15
C ASP A 35 -10.09 1.23 -19.23
N GLY A 36 -8.88 0.78 -19.55
CA GLY A 36 -8.52 -0.64 -19.61
C GLY A 36 -7.89 -1.22 -18.33
N ASP A 37 -7.65 -0.40 -17.31
CA ASP A 37 -6.97 -0.85 -16.10
C ASP A 37 -7.91 -1.69 -15.23
N VAL A 38 -7.39 -2.81 -14.72
CA VAL A 38 -8.10 -3.70 -13.79
C VAL A 38 -7.39 -3.67 -12.44
N LEU A 39 -8.16 -3.43 -11.37
CA LEU A 39 -7.63 -3.32 -10.01
C LEU A 39 -8.05 -4.51 -9.15
N VAL A 40 -7.08 -5.01 -8.39
CA VAL A 40 -7.31 -6.03 -7.36
C VAL A 40 -7.14 -5.37 -6.00
N CYS A 41 -8.26 -5.11 -5.31
CA CYS A 41 -8.27 -4.49 -3.99
C CYS A 41 -8.48 -5.56 -2.91
N THR A 42 -7.52 -5.72 -2.01
CA THR A 42 -7.56 -6.75 -0.96
C THR A 42 -7.07 -6.20 0.36
N TYR A 43 -7.57 -6.76 1.46
CA TYR A 43 -6.98 -6.53 2.77
C TYR A 43 -5.77 -7.45 2.92
N PRO A 44 -4.63 -7.00 3.49
CA PRO A 44 -3.47 -7.86 3.66
C PRO A 44 -3.86 -9.19 4.31
N LYS A 45 -3.41 -10.31 3.70
CA LYS A 45 -3.73 -11.70 4.10
C LYS A 45 -5.14 -12.20 3.77
N SER A 46 -6.03 -11.40 3.19
CA SER A 46 -7.38 -11.85 2.80
C SER A 46 -7.42 -12.63 1.48
N VAL A 47 -6.37 -12.53 0.67
CA VAL A 47 -6.23 -13.29 -0.58
C VAL A 47 -5.11 -14.31 -0.45
N SER A 48 -5.40 -15.56 -0.81
CA SER A 48 -4.39 -16.56 -1.11
C SER A 48 -3.87 -16.31 -2.53
N LEU A 49 -2.54 -16.33 -2.70
CA LEU A 49 -1.81 -16.05 -3.95
C LEU A 49 -2.29 -16.88 -5.18
N TRP A 50 -3.17 -17.86 -4.97
CA TRP A 50 -3.64 -18.82 -5.97
C TRP A 50 -4.83 -18.35 -6.80
N GLY A 51 -5.39 -17.16 -6.53
CA GLY A 51 -6.60 -16.65 -7.18
C GLY A 51 -6.41 -15.59 -8.26
N VAL A 52 -5.17 -15.37 -8.73
CA VAL A 52 -4.85 -14.50 -9.87
C VAL A 52 -4.31 -15.33 -11.01
#